data_AF-A0AAI9WFJ5-F1
#
_entry.id   AF-A0AAI9WFJ5-F1
#
_cell.length_a   1.000
_cell.length_b   1.000
_cell.length_c   1.000
_cell.angle_alpha   90.00
_cell.angle_beta   90.00
_cell.angle_gamma   90.00
#
_symmetry.space_group_name_H-M   'P 1'
#
loop_
_entity.id
_entity.type
_entity.pdbx_description
1 polymer ?
#
loop_
_entity_poly.entity_id
_entity_poly.type
_entity_poly.pdbx_seq_one_letter_code
_entity_poly.pdbx_strand_id
1 'polypeptide(L)'
;MNERKFRLIEENETLRVSTATQHCAVNQAVIKWAVNAVLNFAELTVVPYVTQGMPYYYFVAKFPNGCTEEDGTYVDEDTVEVIFNLLQGKWETTDYLATEHPVVKDEAFVQKLLERMMNERKCFYKKPAVTKDGVTYFRGYYKFFRGVVKFNIPRNESIDKFLTEKGFINRKEFI
;
A
#
# COMPACT_ATOMS: atom_id res chain seq x y z
N MET A 1 27.14 11.00 18.48
CA MET A 1 28.18 11.07 17.42
C MET A 1 28.32 9.69 16.83
N ASN A 2 27.76 9.44 15.64
CA ASN A 2 27.95 8.17 14.93
C ASN A 2 28.99 8.37 13.83
N GLU A 3 30.09 7.62 13.91
CA GLU A 3 31.15 7.60 12.91
C GLU A 3 30.63 7.07 11.58
N ARG A 4 30.74 7.89 10.52
CA ARG A 4 30.49 7.46 9.14
C ARG A 4 31.74 6.76 8.61
N LYS A 5 31.65 5.48 8.28
CA LYS A 5 32.69 4.79 7.50
C LYS A 5 32.52 5.13 6.02
N PHE A 6 33.53 5.78 5.45
CA PHE A 6 33.62 6.07 4.02
C PHE A 6 34.37 4.92 3.33
N ARG A 7 33.88 4.46 2.17
CA ARG A 7 34.68 3.68 1.21
C ARG A 7 34.80 4.49 -0.06
N LEU A 8 36.04 4.72 -0.49
CA LEU A 8 36.38 5.33 -1.77
C LEU A 8 36.45 4.21 -2.81
N ILE A 9 35.79 4.41 -3.95
CA ILE A 9 35.96 3.59 -5.15
C ILE A 9 36.45 4.55 -6.23
N GLU A 10 37.66 4.32 -6.75
CA GLU A 10 38.24 5.08 -7.86
C GLU A 10 37.85 4.42 -9.18
N GLU A 11 36.92 5.02 -9.92
CA GLU A 11 36.88 4.89 -11.38
C GLU A 11 36.56 6.27 -11.99
N ASN A 12 37.48 6.77 -12.81
CA ASN A 12 37.36 7.92 -13.71
C ASN A 12 36.93 9.28 -13.09
N GLU A 13 37.92 9.98 -12.53
CA GLU A 13 38.05 11.46 -12.35
C GLU A 13 36.80 12.31 -12.00
N THR A 14 35.76 11.71 -11.42
CA THR A 14 34.59 12.43 -10.93
C THR A 14 34.29 11.96 -9.51
N LEU A 15 34.66 12.78 -8.52
CA LEU A 15 34.25 12.59 -7.13
C LEU A 15 32.73 12.79 -7.01
N ARG A 16 31.96 11.71 -7.21
CA ARG A 16 30.56 11.68 -6.82
C ARG A 16 30.47 11.23 -5.37
N VAL A 17 30.15 12.15 -4.48
CA VAL A 17 29.60 11.79 -3.16
C VAL A 17 28.23 11.18 -3.41
N SER A 18 28.16 9.86 -3.63
CA SER A 18 26.90 9.17 -3.53
C SER A 18 26.57 9.05 -2.04
N THR A 19 25.86 10.04 -1.50
CA THR A 19 24.91 9.70 -0.45
C THR A 19 23.99 8.68 -1.08
N ALA A 20 24.18 7.40 -0.75
CA ALA A 20 23.18 6.38 -1.04
C ALA A 20 21.97 6.67 -0.16
N THR A 21 21.26 7.76 -0.49
CA THR A 21 19.83 7.86 -0.23
C THR A 21 19.28 6.61 -0.88
N GLN A 22 18.81 5.68 -0.07
CA GLN A 22 18.11 4.51 -0.56
C GLN A 22 16.95 5.06 -1.40
N HIS A 23 17.13 5.07 -2.72
CA HIS A 23 16.15 5.62 -3.65
C HIS A 23 15.05 4.58 -3.74
N CYS A 24 14.11 4.65 -2.80
CA CYS A 24 12.95 3.80 -2.80
C CYS A 24 12.00 4.36 -3.86
N ALA A 25 11.93 3.67 -4.99
CA ALA A 25 11.01 3.97 -6.08
C ALA A 25 10.01 2.83 -6.23
N VAL A 26 8.90 3.12 -6.90
CA VAL A 26 7.92 2.10 -7.28
C VAL A 26 8.58 1.13 -8.26
N ASN A 27 8.48 -0.17 -7.96
CA ASN A 27 8.92 -1.22 -8.87
C ASN A 27 7.88 -1.41 -9.97
N GLN A 28 8.15 -0.82 -11.13
CA GLN A 28 7.26 -0.88 -12.29
C GLN A 28 7.01 -2.30 -12.80
N ALA A 29 7.92 -3.26 -12.57
CA ALA A 29 7.70 -4.65 -12.94
C ALA A 29 6.55 -5.27 -12.12
N VAL A 30 6.43 -4.92 -10.84
CA VAL A 30 5.33 -5.37 -9.97
C VAL A 30 4.00 -4.78 -10.43
N ILE A 31 3.98 -3.50 -10.80
CA ILE A 31 2.76 -2.86 -11.34
C ILE A 31 2.34 -3.51 -12.66
N LYS A 32 3.29 -3.76 -13.58
CA LYS A 32 3.04 -4.50 -14.84
C LYS A 32 2.50 -5.90 -14.58
N TRP A 33 3.08 -6.62 -13.62
CA TRP A 33 2.58 -7.94 -13.23
C TRP A 33 1.15 -7.87 -12.68
N ALA A 34 0.84 -6.93 -11.78
CA ALA A 34 -0.51 -6.78 -11.22
C ALA A 34 -1.56 -6.45 -12.30
N VAL A 35 -1.21 -5.58 -13.25
CA VAL A 35 -2.03 -5.28 -14.42
C VAL A 35 -2.27 -6.54 -15.25
N ASN A 36 -1.21 -7.27 -15.60
CA ASN A 36 -1.30 -8.51 -16.37
C ASN A 36 -2.15 -9.57 -15.65
N ALA A 37 -2.02 -9.69 -14.32
CA ALA A 37 -2.82 -10.61 -13.54
C ALA A 37 -4.32 -10.29 -13.65
N VAL A 38 -4.70 -9.02 -13.50
CA VAL A 38 -6.10 -8.58 -13.63
C VAL A 38 -6.63 -8.77 -15.06
N LEU A 39 -5.83 -8.49 -16.08
CA LEU A 39 -6.18 -8.73 -17.48
C LEU A 39 -6.38 -10.22 -17.78
N ASN A 40 -5.65 -11.10 -17.08
CA ASN A 40 -5.82 -12.56 -17.09
C ASN A 40 -6.85 -13.03 -16.03
N PHE A 41 -7.79 -12.15 -15.65
CA PHE A 41 -8.94 -12.45 -14.79
C PHE A 41 -8.61 -12.86 -13.35
N ALA A 42 -7.43 -12.54 -12.84
CA ALA A 42 -7.16 -12.69 -11.41
C ALA A 42 -8.02 -11.73 -10.58
N GLU A 43 -8.48 -12.19 -9.42
CA GLU A 43 -8.99 -11.30 -8.36
C GLU A 43 -7.79 -10.76 -7.58
N LEU A 44 -7.56 -9.44 -7.66
CA LEU A 44 -6.42 -8.79 -7.02
C LEU A 44 -6.78 -8.32 -5.61
N THR A 45 -6.11 -8.85 -4.59
CA THR A 45 -6.12 -8.27 -3.24
C THR A 45 -4.96 -7.29 -3.12
N VAL A 46 -5.23 -6.08 -2.65
CA VAL A 46 -4.23 -5.08 -2.29
C VAL A 46 -4.23 -4.90 -0.77
N VAL A 47 -3.07 -5.00 -0.14
CA VAL A 47 -2.88 -4.79 1.30
C VAL A 47 -1.94 -3.59 1.49
N PRO A 48 -2.47 -2.41 1.86
CA PRO A 48 -1.66 -1.26 2.22
C PRO A 48 -1.01 -1.43 3.59
N TYR A 49 0.27 -1.12 3.68
CA TYR A 49 0.99 -0.95 4.96
C TYR A 49 2.14 0.04 4.80
N VAL A 50 2.83 0.29 5.91
CA VAL A 50 4.05 1.11 5.95
C VAL A 50 5.23 0.21 6.28
N THR A 51 6.29 0.28 5.47
CA THR A 51 7.56 -0.40 5.76
C THR A 51 8.70 0.59 5.62
N GLN A 52 9.64 0.57 6.58
CA GLN A 52 10.74 1.54 6.64
C GLN A 52 10.28 3.01 6.64
N GLY A 53 9.07 3.28 7.15
CA GLY A 53 8.45 4.60 7.15
C GLY A 53 7.88 5.05 5.81
N MET A 54 7.84 4.18 4.80
CA MET A 54 7.36 4.48 3.45
C MET A 54 6.10 3.67 3.09
N PRO A 55 5.19 4.24 2.29
CA PRO A 55 4.01 3.54 1.78
C PRO A 55 4.37 2.30 0.97
N TYR A 56 3.64 1.22 1.17
CA TYR A 56 3.86 -0.03 0.45
C TYR A 56 2.55 -0.77 0.21
N TYR A 57 2.43 -1.38 -0.97
CA TYR A 57 1.36 -2.30 -1.33
C TYR A 57 1.90 -3.71 -1.49
N TYR A 58 1.30 -4.63 -0.74
CA TYR A 58 1.40 -6.06 -1.02
C TYR A 58 0.19 -6.53 -1.81
N PHE A 59 0.45 -7.21 -2.91
CA PHE A 59 -0.53 -7.71 -3.84
C PHE A 59 -0.62 -9.22 -3.74
N VAL A 60 -1.85 -9.73 -3.81
CA VAL A 60 -2.14 -11.16 -3.94
C VAL A 60 -3.09 -11.33 -5.11
N ALA A 61 -2.64 -11.98 -6.17
CA ALA A 61 -3.42 -12.27 -7.36
C ALA A 61 -3.92 -13.72 -7.31
N LYS A 62 -5.24 -13.90 -7.25
CA LYS A 62 -5.87 -15.22 -7.29
C LYS A 62 -6.48 -15.49 -8.65
N PHE A 63 -5.90 -16.43 -9.38
CA PHE A 63 -6.35 -16.78 -10.73
C PHE A 63 -7.51 -17.78 -10.72
N PRO A 64 -8.36 -17.81 -11.77
CA PRO A 64 -9.48 -18.74 -11.86
C PRO A 64 -9.07 -20.22 -11.86
N ASN A 65 -7.84 -20.53 -12.29
CA ASN A 65 -7.27 -21.89 -12.26
C ASN A 65 -6.86 -22.34 -10.84
N GLY A 66 -7.03 -21.51 -9.83
CA GLY A 66 -6.66 -21.79 -8.44
C GLY A 66 -5.24 -21.39 -8.05
N CYS A 67 -4.41 -20.95 -9.01
CA CYS A 67 -3.08 -20.44 -8.72
C CYS A 67 -3.16 -19.11 -7.95
N THR A 68 -2.23 -18.91 -7.02
CA THR A 68 -2.06 -17.67 -6.26
C THR A 68 -0.63 -17.20 -6.41
N GLU A 69 -0.47 -15.94 -6.79
CA GLU A 69 0.82 -15.27 -6.90
C GLU A 69 0.81 -14.01 -6.05
N GLU A 70 1.96 -13.68 -5.45
CA GLU A 70 2.08 -12.59 -4.49
C GLU A 70 3.37 -11.81 -4.74
N ASP A 71 3.29 -10.48 -4.69
CA ASP A 71 4.44 -9.58 -4.82
C ASP A 71 4.09 -8.22 -4.20
N GLY A 72 5.03 -7.30 -4.08
CA GLY A 72 4.77 -6.00 -3.50
C GLY A 72 5.77 -4.92 -3.89
N THR A 73 5.34 -3.68 -3.73
CA THR A 73 6.20 -2.54 -4.00
C THR A 73 5.85 -1.30 -3.18
N TYR A 74 6.82 -0.40 -3.05
CA TYR A 74 6.60 0.95 -2.53
C TYR A 74 5.65 1.70 -3.45
N VAL A 75 4.89 2.65 -2.91
CA VAL A 75 3.86 3.37 -3.66
C VAL A 75 3.92 4.86 -3.41
N ASP A 76 3.66 5.64 -4.45
CA ASP A 76 3.36 7.06 -4.36
C ASP A 76 1.87 7.33 -4.64
N GLU A 77 1.46 8.59 -4.64
CA GLU A 77 0.06 8.97 -4.86
C GLU A 77 -0.45 8.57 -6.25
N ASP A 78 0.39 8.69 -7.29
CA ASP A 78 0.05 8.29 -8.65
C ASP A 78 -0.17 6.77 -8.75
N THR A 79 0.67 5.98 -8.05
CA THR A 79 0.48 4.53 -7.93
C THR A 79 -0.87 4.19 -7.30
N VAL A 80 -1.29 4.93 -6.27
CA VAL A 80 -2.59 4.70 -5.60
C VAL A 80 -3.73 4.84 -6.61
N GLU A 81 -3.73 5.90 -7.43
CA GLU A 81 -4.75 6.11 -8.46
C GLU A 81 -4.73 5.01 -9.52
N VAL A 82 -3.53 4.66 -10.00
CA VAL A 82 -3.34 3.58 -10.97
C VAL A 82 -3.95 2.27 -10.48
N ILE A 83 -3.67 1.89 -9.24
CA ILE A 83 -4.20 0.66 -8.66
C ILE A 83 -5.72 0.76 -8.45
N PHE A 84 -6.25 1.92 -8.06
CA PHE A 84 -7.69 2.11 -7.93
C PHE A 84 -8.43 2.03 -9.27
N ASN A 85 -7.86 2.60 -10.33
CA ASN A 85 -8.39 2.49 -11.68
C ASN A 85 -8.34 1.04 -12.18
N LEU A 86 -7.23 0.34 -11.93
CA LEU A 86 -7.09 -1.08 -12.23
C LEU A 86 -8.17 -1.92 -11.53
N LEU A 87 -8.35 -1.71 -10.22
CA LEU A 87 -9.37 -2.42 -9.43
C LEU A 87 -10.81 -2.10 -9.89
N GLN A 88 -11.06 -0.91 -10.42
CA GLN A 88 -12.33 -0.53 -11.03
C GLN A 88 -12.54 -1.12 -12.44
N GLY A 89 -11.51 -1.73 -13.03
CA GLY A 89 -11.54 -2.20 -14.41
C GLY A 89 -11.38 -1.09 -15.45
N LYS A 90 -10.89 0.09 -15.04
CA LYS A 90 -10.65 1.27 -15.88
C LYS A 90 -9.17 1.41 -16.22
N TRP A 91 -8.50 0.29 -16.49
CA TRP A 91 -7.09 0.35 -16.86
C TRP A 91 -6.94 0.85 -18.29
N GLU A 92 -6.15 1.91 -18.46
CA GLU A 92 -5.69 2.41 -19.75
C GLU A 92 -4.17 2.28 -19.82
N THR A 93 -3.64 2.12 -21.03
CA THR A 93 -2.20 2.12 -21.27
C THR A 93 -1.68 3.52 -20.94
N THR A 94 -1.15 3.70 -19.73
CA THR A 94 -0.72 4.99 -19.21
C THR A 94 0.79 5.15 -19.35
N ASP A 95 1.25 6.38 -19.57
CA ASP A 95 2.67 6.75 -19.53
C ASP A 95 3.31 6.51 -18.16
N TYR A 96 2.49 6.24 -17.13
CA TYR A 96 2.90 5.86 -15.78
C TYR A 96 4.00 4.78 -15.79
N LEU A 97 3.88 3.75 -16.64
CA LEU A 97 4.83 2.64 -16.70
C LEU A 97 6.18 2.99 -17.38
N ALA A 98 6.28 4.19 -17.94
CA ALA A 98 7.47 4.70 -18.64
C ALA A 98 8.28 5.70 -17.80
N THR A 99 7.74 6.19 -16.68
CA THR A 99 8.40 7.15 -15.80
C THR A 99 8.87 6.49 -14.50
N GLU A 100 9.90 7.05 -13.89
CA GLU A 100 10.30 6.68 -12.52
C GLU A 100 9.38 7.37 -11.52
N HIS A 101 9.00 6.64 -10.46
CA HIS A 101 8.08 7.11 -9.42
C HIS A 101 8.77 7.02 -8.06
N PRO A 102 9.43 8.10 -7.60
CA PRO A 102 10.13 8.12 -6.32
C PRO A 102 9.14 8.12 -5.16
N VAL A 103 9.43 7.35 -4.13
CA VAL A 103 8.58 7.22 -2.95
C VAL A 103 9.20 7.94 -1.75
N VAL A 104 8.38 8.72 -1.06
CA VAL A 104 8.77 9.47 0.13
C VAL A 104 8.17 8.83 1.38
N LYS A 105 8.73 9.17 2.55
CA LYS A 105 8.21 8.71 3.83
C LYS A 105 6.82 9.27 4.10
N ASP A 106 5.90 8.40 4.48
CA ASP A 106 4.58 8.75 4.98
C ASP A 106 4.06 7.64 5.91
N GLU A 107 4.30 7.79 7.21
CA GLU A 107 3.84 6.83 8.22
C GLU A 107 2.31 6.83 8.40
N ALA A 108 1.65 7.93 7.99
CA ALA A 108 0.20 8.07 8.09
C ALA A 108 -0.53 7.54 6.84
N PHE A 109 0.19 6.99 5.86
CA PHE A 109 -0.36 6.57 4.57
C PHE A 109 -1.61 5.70 4.68
N VAL A 110 -1.55 4.62 5.48
CA VAL A 110 -2.66 3.66 5.60
C VAL A 110 -3.90 4.31 6.21
N GLN A 111 -3.71 5.22 7.17
CA GLN A 111 -4.79 5.99 7.78
C GLN A 111 -5.42 6.92 6.75
N LYS A 112 -4.63 7.75 6.07
CA LYS A 112 -5.11 8.67 5.02
C LYS A 112 -5.86 7.93 3.92
N LEU A 113 -5.34 6.77 3.49
CA LEU A 113 -5.97 5.94 2.48
C LEU A 113 -7.33 5.39 2.95
N LEU A 114 -7.42 4.95 4.22
CA LEU A 114 -8.69 4.51 4.79
C LEU A 114 -9.68 5.67 4.88
N GLU A 115 -9.25 6.84 5.36
CA GLU A 115 -10.07 8.04 5.47
C GLU A 115 -10.65 8.45 4.12
N ARG A 116 -9.79 8.51 3.09
CA ARG A 116 -10.19 8.77 1.71
C ARG A 116 -11.24 7.77 1.24
N MET A 117 -10.96 6.48 1.40
CA MET A 117 -11.86 5.41 0.96
C MET A 117 -13.21 5.44 1.69
N MET A 118 -13.24 5.81 2.97
CA MET A 118 -14.47 5.99 3.74
C MET A 118 -15.30 7.19 3.25
N ASN A 119 -14.64 8.24 2.77
CA ASN A 119 -15.33 9.41 2.22
C ASN A 119 -15.84 9.15 0.79
N GLU A 120 -15.07 8.43 -0.03
CA GLU A 120 -15.39 8.19 -1.44
C GLU A 120 -16.30 6.97 -1.67
N ARG A 121 -16.33 6.00 -0.74
CA ARG A 121 -17.06 4.73 -0.93
C ARG A 121 -17.91 4.34 0.28
N LYS A 122 -19.14 3.91 -0.02
CA LYS A 122 -20.17 3.61 1.00
C LYS A 122 -20.02 2.24 1.69
N CYS A 123 -19.40 1.25 1.06
CA CYS A 123 -19.43 -0.14 1.54
C CYS A 123 -18.06 -0.64 2.01
N PHE A 124 -17.76 -0.45 3.29
CA PHE A 124 -16.66 -1.12 3.98
C PHE A 124 -17.16 -2.38 4.69
N TYR A 125 -16.56 -3.53 4.37
CA TYR A 125 -16.90 -4.80 4.99
C TYR A 125 -16.00 -5.05 6.20
N LYS A 126 -16.50 -4.68 7.40
CA LYS A 126 -15.80 -4.90 8.68
C LYS A 126 -15.59 -6.39 8.93
N LYS A 127 -14.39 -6.75 9.41
CA LYS A 127 -14.08 -8.07 9.97
C LYS A 127 -13.87 -7.97 11.48
N PRO A 128 -14.00 -9.08 12.22
CA PRO A 128 -13.65 -9.10 13.64
C PRO A 128 -12.21 -8.61 13.85
N ALA A 129 -12.04 -7.76 14.87
CA ALA A 129 -10.73 -7.33 15.30
C ALA A 129 -9.93 -8.54 15.81
N VAL A 130 -8.61 -8.47 15.68
CA VAL A 130 -7.69 -9.51 16.18
C VAL A 130 -6.61 -8.84 16.99
N THR A 131 -6.28 -9.41 18.14
CA THR A 131 -5.13 -9.01 18.95
C THR A 131 -3.96 -9.94 18.66
N LYS A 132 -2.83 -9.37 18.28
CA LYS A 132 -1.57 -10.09 18.06
C LYS A 132 -0.47 -9.31 18.75
N ASP A 133 0.33 -9.99 19.57
CA ASP A 133 1.47 -9.39 20.28
C ASP A 133 1.10 -8.13 21.08
N GLY A 134 -0.07 -8.15 21.73
CA GLY A 134 -0.59 -7.02 22.52
C GLY A 134 -1.20 -5.88 21.70
N VAL A 135 -1.17 -5.94 20.37
CA VAL A 135 -1.75 -4.92 19.48
C VAL A 135 -3.06 -5.42 18.90
N THR A 136 -4.15 -4.67 19.11
CA THR A 136 -5.45 -4.95 18.49
C THR A 136 -5.55 -4.27 17.13
N TYR A 137 -5.96 -5.02 16.11
CA TYR A 137 -6.06 -4.53 14.75
C TYR A 137 -7.51 -4.35 14.32
N PHE A 138 -7.83 -3.16 13.78
CA PHE A 138 -9.03 -2.93 12.99
C PHE A 138 -8.87 -3.57 11.61
N ARG A 139 -9.87 -4.36 11.22
CA ARG A 139 -9.80 -5.16 10.00
C ARG A 139 -11.05 -5.00 9.16
N GLY A 140 -10.85 -5.00 7.86
CA GLY A 140 -11.94 -5.05 6.90
C GLY A 140 -11.44 -4.77 5.50
N TYR A 141 -12.36 -4.57 4.57
CA TYR A 141 -11.99 -4.37 3.17
C TYR A 141 -13.04 -3.60 2.39
N TYR A 142 -12.59 -2.98 1.30
CA TYR A 142 -13.46 -2.49 0.24
C TYR A 142 -13.42 -3.46 -0.92
N LYS A 143 -14.60 -3.74 -1.49
CA LYS A 143 -14.73 -4.54 -2.70
C LYS A 143 -14.80 -3.65 -3.93
N PHE A 144 -14.07 -4.04 -4.96
CA PHE A 144 -14.02 -3.45 -6.27
C PHE A 144 -14.44 -4.49 -7.32
N PHE A 145 -14.52 -4.07 -8.59
CA PHE A 145 -14.88 -4.94 -9.70
C PHE A 145 -13.82 -6.04 -9.94
N ARG A 146 -12.54 -5.68 -9.91
CA ARG A 146 -11.40 -6.58 -10.18
C ARG A 146 -10.66 -7.06 -8.93
N GLY A 147 -11.18 -6.79 -7.73
CA GLY A 147 -10.45 -7.13 -6.53
C GLY A 147 -10.94 -6.45 -5.26
N VAL A 148 -10.05 -6.38 -4.27
CA VAL A 148 -10.33 -5.83 -2.95
C VAL A 148 -9.13 -5.07 -2.40
N VAL A 149 -9.38 -4.04 -1.60
CA VAL A 149 -8.35 -3.41 -0.75
C VAL A 149 -8.63 -3.83 0.69
N LYS A 150 -7.70 -4.54 1.32
CA LYS A 150 -7.83 -5.08 2.68
C LYS A 150 -7.02 -4.25 3.68
N PHE A 151 -7.70 -3.70 4.67
CA PHE A 151 -7.07 -2.94 5.74
C PHE A 151 -6.84 -3.81 6.96
N ASN A 152 -5.63 -3.70 7.53
CA ASN A 152 -5.23 -4.28 8.81
C ASN A 152 -4.47 -3.21 9.61
N ILE A 153 -5.19 -2.37 10.35
CA ILE A 153 -4.64 -1.16 10.96
C ILE A 153 -4.51 -1.38 12.46
N PRO A 154 -3.33 -1.15 13.06
CA PRO A 154 -3.19 -1.17 14.50
C PRO A 154 -4.06 -0.07 15.12
N ARG A 155 -4.91 -0.43 16.09
CA ARG A 155 -5.74 0.54 16.81
C ARG A 155 -4.86 1.41 17.71
N ASN A 156 -5.18 2.70 17.74
CA ASN A 156 -4.64 3.70 18.64
C ASN A 156 -5.71 4.78 18.87
N GLU A 157 -5.44 5.74 19.77
CA GLU A 157 -6.42 6.76 20.12
C GLU A 157 -6.93 7.57 18.90
N SER A 158 -6.04 7.88 17.95
CA SER A 158 -6.38 8.62 16.73
C SER A 158 -7.30 7.82 15.81
N ILE A 159 -6.92 6.58 15.49
CA ILE A 159 -7.69 5.68 14.63
C ILE A 159 -9.04 5.37 15.26
N ASP A 160 -9.08 5.14 16.56
CA ASP A 160 -10.32 4.77 17.23
C ASP A 160 -11.29 5.96 17.28
N LYS A 161 -10.80 7.17 17.56
CA LYS A 161 -11.60 8.39 17.46
C LYS A 161 -12.21 8.53 16.07
N PHE A 162 -11.39 8.41 15.03
CA PHE A 162 -11.84 8.47 13.64
C PHE A 162 -12.91 7.40 13.32
N LEU A 163 -12.65 6.14 13.67
CA LEU A 163 -13.59 5.03 13.43
C LEU A 163 -14.91 5.20 14.18
N THR A 164 -14.89 5.85 15.35
CA THR A 164 -16.11 6.17 16.12
C THR A 164 -16.90 7.29 15.46
N GLU A 165 -16.24 8.35 15.03
CA GLU A 165 -16.88 9.46 14.32
C GLU A 165 -17.56 8.98 13.03
N LYS A 166 -16.97 7.97 12.38
CA LYS A 166 -17.55 7.32 11.19
C LYS A 166 -18.54 6.19 11.52
N GLY A 167 -18.78 5.88 12.79
CA GLY A 167 -19.76 4.87 13.24
C GLY A 167 -19.37 3.41 12.98
N PHE A 168 -18.09 3.11 12.73
CA PHE A 168 -17.60 1.75 12.44
C PHE A 168 -17.30 0.92 13.71
N ILE A 169 -17.11 1.58 14.84
CA ILE A 169 -16.94 0.95 16.16
C ILE A 169 -17.84 1.68 17.16
N ASN A 170 -18.45 0.93 18.07
CA ASN A 170 -19.21 1.54 19.16
C ASN A 170 -18.25 2.10 20.23
N ARG A 171 -18.58 3.22 20.87
CA ARG A 171 -17.81 3.75 22.02
C ARG A 171 -17.61 2.75 23.16
N LYS A 172 -18.45 1.70 23.24
CA LYS A 172 -18.29 0.62 24.22
C LYS A 172 -17.16 -0.38 23.87
N GLU A 173 -16.64 -0.36 22.64
CA GLU A 173 -15.47 -1.15 22.19
C GLU A 173 -14.12 -0.47 22.56
N PHE A 174 -14.17 0.56 23.42
CA PHE A 174 -13.02 1.32 23.96
C PHE A 174 -12.68 0.97 25.41
N ILE A 175 -13.62 0.32 26.10
CA ILE A 175 -13.57 0.05 27.55
C ILE A 175 -13.17 -1.41 27.76
#